data_AF-A0A6J3LM77-F1
#
_entry.id   AF-A0A6J3LM77-F1
#
_cell.length_a   1.000
_cell.length_b   1.000
_cell.length_c   1.000
_cell.angle_alpha   90.00
_cell.angle_beta   90.00
_cell.angle_gamma   90.00
#
_symmetry.space_group_name_H-M   'P 1'
#
loop_
_entity.id
_entity.type
_entity.pdbx_description
1 polymer ?
#
loop_
_entity_poly.entity_id
_entity_poly.type
_entity_poly.pdbx_seq_one_letter_code
_entity_poly.pdbx_strand_id
1 'polypeptide(L)'
;MFLAVSILTEAAIPDPPTSGITTVGSLKIGTAADCAGVVAFSATQASVDHAKVVFAETLVDKGVGYVAQTGVFITHCPGLYQFSFAGYGSTDLRLTLKKKLNNSDSWRPVVSTGAGGGANLVLLDVEAGDHLAVFVDAGKISDGVTFSGYRIAKK
;
A
#
# COMPACT_ATOMS: atom_id res chain seq x y z
N MET A 1 17.59 2.35 -64.36
CA MET A 1 18.26 2.25 -63.04
C MET A 1 17.25 2.68 -61.99
N PHE A 2 16.55 1.71 -61.38
CA PHE A 2 15.58 1.97 -60.31
C PHE A 2 16.13 1.33 -59.03
N LEU A 3 16.34 2.16 -58.01
CA LEU A 3 16.83 1.77 -56.68
C LEU A 3 15.62 1.25 -55.88
N ALA A 4 15.63 -0.01 -55.48
CA ALA A 4 14.66 -0.55 -54.52
C ALA A 4 15.20 -0.35 -53.10
N VAL A 5 14.49 0.43 -52.29
CA VAL A 5 14.80 0.60 -50.85
C VAL A 5 13.93 -0.40 -50.08
N SER A 6 14.58 -1.38 -49.46
CA SER A 6 13.94 -2.37 -48.58
C SER A 6 13.90 -1.82 -47.15
N ILE A 7 12.73 -1.45 -46.66
CA ILE A 7 12.50 -1.13 -45.25
C ILE A 7 12.24 -2.43 -44.48
N LEU A 8 13.15 -2.81 -43.60
CA LEU A 8 12.92 -3.85 -42.60
C LEU A 8 12.03 -3.27 -41.51
N THR A 9 10.75 -3.63 -41.51
CA THR A 9 9.85 -3.38 -40.39
C THR A 9 10.13 -4.43 -39.32
N GLU A 10 10.89 -4.06 -38.28
CA GLU A 10 10.98 -4.85 -37.06
C GLU A 10 9.64 -4.70 -36.31
N ALA A 11 8.78 -5.71 -36.42
CA ALA A 11 7.54 -5.73 -35.66
C ALA A 11 7.91 -5.96 -34.19
N ALA A 12 7.51 -5.04 -33.31
CA ALA A 12 7.61 -5.25 -31.87
C ALA A 12 6.79 -6.49 -31.50
N ILE A 13 7.47 -7.57 -31.11
CA ILE A 13 6.82 -8.77 -30.55
C ILE A 13 6.34 -8.37 -29.15
N PRO A 14 5.03 -8.39 -28.87
CA PRO A 14 4.54 -8.11 -27.52
C PRO A 14 5.10 -9.15 -26.57
N ASP A 15 5.62 -8.72 -25.42
CA ASP A 15 6.02 -9.65 -24.37
C ASP A 15 4.82 -10.55 -24.00
N PRO A 16 5.05 -11.86 -23.79
CA PRO A 16 3.97 -12.76 -23.41
C PRO A 16 3.33 -12.26 -22.10
N PRO A 17 2.00 -12.43 -21.95
CA PRO A 17 1.31 -11.98 -20.74
C PRO A 17 1.92 -12.69 -19.53
N THR A 18 2.25 -11.90 -18.50
CA THR A 18 2.74 -12.41 -17.21
C THR A 18 1.67 -13.28 -16.59
N SER A 19 1.76 -14.60 -16.79
CA SER A 19 0.89 -15.59 -16.17
C SER A 19 1.05 -15.52 -14.65
N GLY A 20 0.05 -14.99 -13.94
CA GLY A 20 0.07 -15.07 -12.48
C GLY A 20 -0.91 -14.22 -11.66
N ILE A 21 -1.69 -13.29 -12.23
CA ILE A 21 -2.62 -12.48 -11.41
C ILE A 21 -4.06 -12.77 -11.81
N THR A 22 -4.70 -13.72 -11.13
CA THR A 22 -6.16 -13.85 -11.15
C THR A 22 -6.76 -12.71 -10.33
N THR A 23 -7.31 -11.71 -11.02
CA THR A 23 -8.10 -10.65 -10.42
C THR A 23 -9.56 -11.09 -10.42
N VAL A 24 -10.15 -11.31 -9.24
CA VAL A 24 -11.60 -11.37 -9.07
C VAL A 24 -11.99 -10.07 -8.37
N GLY A 25 -12.55 -9.13 -9.14
CA GLY A 25 -13.08 -7.86 -8.62
C GLY A 25 -12.06 -7.04 -7.83
N SER A 26 -11.06 -6.44 -8.50
CA SER A 26 -10.11 -5.47 -7.91
C SER A 26 -9.24 -5.95 -6.73
N LEU A 27 -9.44 -7.17 -6.23
CA LEU A 27 -8.64 -7.79 -5.19
C LEU A 27 -7.59 -8.70 -5.83
N LYS A 28 -6.31 -8.34 -5.70
CA LYS A 28 -5.19 -9.25 -5.96
C LYS A 28 -5.22 -10.33 -4.88
N ILE A 29 -5.78 -11.50 -5.18
CA ILE A 29 -5.76 -12.64 -4.25
C ILE A 29 -4.33 -13.19 -4.25
N GLY A 30 -3.58 -12.91 -3.18
CA GLY A 30 -2.20 -13.35 -3.05
C GLY A 30 -2.09 -14.87 -3.03
N THR A 31 -1.37 -15.42 -4.00
CA THR A 31 -0.91 -16.81 -4.03
C THR A 31 0.43 -16.94 -3.29
N ALA A 32 0.83 -18.16 -2.91
CA ALA A 32 2.14 -18.40 -2.29
C ALA A 32 3.33 -17.94 -3.16
N ALA A 33 3.15 -17.93 -4.49
CA ALA A 33 4.15 -17.40 -5.44
C ALA A 33 4.34 -15.88 -5.29
N ASP A 34 3.28 -15.13 -4.96
CA ASP A 34 3.34 -13.69 -4.77
C ASP A 34 4.20 -13.30 -3.56
N CYS A 35 4.33 -14.19 -2.58
CA CYS A 35 5.16 -13.99 -1.40
C CYS A 35 6.65 -14.29 -1.63
N ALA A 36 7.03 -14.78 -2.82
CA ALA A 36 8.41 -15.00 -3.19
C ALA A 36 9.13 -13.69 -3.57
N GLY A 37 8.40 -12.71 -4.12
CA GLY A 37 8.91 -11.44 -4.60
C GLY A 37 8.90 -10.30 -3.58
N VAL A 38 9.11 -9.08 -4.08
CA VAL A 38 9.02 -7.83 -3.30
C VAL A 38 7.57 -7.55 -2.93
N VAL A 39 7.33 -7.27 -1.66
CA VAL A 39 6.05 -6.73 -1.17
C VAL A 39 6.31 -5.33 -0.64
N ALA A 40 5.82 -4.32 -1.36
CA ALA A 40 6.00 -2.93 -1.00
C ALA A 40 4.89 -2.06 -1.58
N PHE A 41 4.47 -1.06 -0.83
CA PHE A 41 3.57 -0.02 -1.32
C PHE A 41 3.97 1.36 -0.82
N SER A 42 3.56 2.38 -1.58
CA SER A 42 3.65 3.79 -1.18
C SER A 42 2.49 4.56 -1.81
N ALA A 43 1.76 5.29 -0.99
CA ALA A 43 0.54 5.99 -1.40
C ALA A 43 0.49 7.43 -0.88
N THR A 44 -0.17 8.29 -1.64
CA THR A 44 -0.26 9.76 -1.44
C THR A 44 -1.63 10.27 -1.91
N GLN A 45 -1.84 11.59 -1.91
CA GLN A 45 -3.12 12.24 -2.20
C GLN A 45 -4.24 11.71 -1.31
N ALA A 46 -4.08 11.97 -0.02
CA ALA A 46 -4.99 11.47 0.99
C ALA A 46 -6.32 12.22 1.04
N SER A 47 -7.37 11.46 1.36
CA SER A 47 -8.65 11.95 1.85
C SER A 47 -9.07 11.11 3.05
N VAL A 48 -10.17 11.50 3.71
CA VAL A 48 -10.67 10.80 4.91
C VAL A 48 -12.02 10.17 4.61
N ASP A 49 -12.13 8.87 4.83
CA ASP A 49 -13.37 8.10 4.77
C ASP A 49 -13.60 7.38 6.10
N HIS A 50 -14.68 7.71 6.80
CA HIS A 50 -15.00 7.18 8.14
C HIS A 50 -13.80 7.18 9.11
N ALA A 51 -13.13 8.33 9.22
CA ALA A 51 -11.89 8.55 10.01
C ALA A 51 -10.65 7.76 9.54
N LYS A 52 -10.75 6.95 8.50
CA LYS A 52 -9.60 6.27 7.90
C LYS A 52 -9.03 7.13 6.77
N VAL A 53 -7.71 7.14 6.66
CA VAL A 53 -7.04 7.80 5.55
C VAL A 53 -7.05 6.89 4.33
N VAL A 54 -7.62 7.37 3.23
CA VAL A 54 -7.65 6.69 1.92
C VAL A 54 -6.87 7.51 0.92
N PHE A 55 -6.23 6.86 -0.04
CA PHE A 55 -5.22 7.48 -0.91
C PHE A 55 -5.64 7.33 -2.37
N ALA A 56 -5.73 8.45 -3.08
CA ALA A 56 -6.14 8.45 -4.48
C ALA A 56 -5.02 8.00 -5.42
N GLU A 57 -3.76 8.16 -5.01
CA GLU A 57 -2.59 7.83 -5.82
C GLU A 57 -1.69 6.81 -5.12
N THR A 58 -1.32 5.76 -5.86
CA THR A 58 -0.36 4.75 -5.43
C THR A 58 0.91 4.86 -6.27
N LEU A 59 1.99 5.36 -5.66
CA LEU A 59 3.30 5.54 -6.31
C LEU A 59 4.01 4.20 -6.51
N VAL A 60 3.83 3.29 -5.56
CA VAL A 60 4.39 1.92 -5.60
C VAL A 60 3.32 0.95 -5.15
N ASP A 61 3.11 -0.11 -5.94
CA ASP A 61 2.30 -1.28 -5.58
C ASP A 61 2.96 -2.54 -6.16
N LYS A 62 3.92 -3.09 -5.41
CA LYS A 62 4.65 -4.32 -5.76
C LYS A 62 4.22 -5.44 -4.83
N GLY A 63 3.90 -6.60 -5.42
CA GLY A 63 3.36 -7.74 -4.70
C GLY A 63 1.86 -7.60 -4.45
N VAL A 64 1.44 -7.88 -3.21
CA VAL A 64 0.02 -7.98 -2.80
C VAL A 64 -0.22 -7.32 -1.43
N GLY A 65 -1.46 -6.90 -1.20
CA GLY A 65 -1.96 -6.52 0.13
C GLY A 65 -2.49 -5.10 0.25
N TYR A 66 -1.94 -4.12 -0.47
CA TYR A 66 -2.45 -2.74 -0.38
C TYR A 66 -3.71 -2.55 -1.24
N VAL A 67 -4.75 -1.99 -0.65
CA VAL A 67 -6.05 -1.73 -1.30
C VAL A 67 -6.34 -0.22 -1.27
N ALA A 68 -5.98 0.48 -2.35
CA ALA A 68 -6.04 1.94 -2.45
C ALA A 68 -7.44 2.51 -2.13
N GLN A 69 -8.51 1.87 -2.61
CA GLN A 69 -9.90 2.31 -2.41
C GLN A 69 -10.28 2.38 -0.93
N THR A 70 -9.60 1.62 -0.08
CA THR A 70 -9.88 1.56 1.36
C THR A 70 -8.74 2.09 2.22
N GLY A 71 -7.57 2.41 1.64
CA GLY A 71 -6.36 2.77 2.37
C GLY A 71 -5.81 1.67 3.29
N VAL A 72 -6.30 0.43 3.17
CA VAL A 72 -5.93 -0.70 4.03
C VAL A 72 -4.84 -1.55 3.37
N PHE A 73 -3.81 -1.88 4.12
CA PHE A 73 -2.91 -2.98 3.81
C PHE A 73 -3.39 -4.26 4.51
N ILE A 74 -3.64 -5.32 3.75
CA ILE A 74 -4.00 -6.66 4.21
C ILE A 74 -2.78 -7.56 4.03
N THR A 75 -2.29 -8.11 5.13
CA THR A 75 -1.10 -8.97 5.12
C THR A 75 -1.45 -10.31 4.46
N HIS A 76 -1.00 -10.54 3.23
CA HIS A 76 -1.05 -11.88 2.62
C HIS A 76 0.24 -12.66 2.88
N CYS A 77 1.38 -11.97 2.95
CA CYS A 77 2.69 -12.56 3.11
C CYS A 77 3.23 -12.24 4.51
N PRO A 78 3.16 -13.16 5.49
CA PRO A 78 3.53 -12.87 6.89
C PRO A 78 5.02 -12.58 7.06
N GLY A 79 5.40 -11.86 8.11
CA GLY A 79 6.79 -11.62 8.47
C GLY A 79 7.05 -10.21 8.98
N LEU A 80 8.32 -9.79 8.92
CA LEU A 80 8.73 -8.49 9.43
C LEU A 80 8.55 -7.41 8.36
N TYR A 81 7.78 -6.38 8.68
CA TYR A 81 7.52 -5.23 7.82
C TYR A 81 7.97 -3.93 8.48
N GLN A 82 8.40 -2.98 7.65
CA GLN A 82 8.44 -1.58 8.04
C GLN A 82 7.19 -0.89 7.52
N PHE A 83 6.52 -0.13 8.38
CA PHE A 83 5.46 0.79 7.99
C PHE A 83 5.86 2.20 8.37
N SER A 84 5.55 3.15 7.50
CA SER A 84 5.73 4.58 7.77
C SER A 84 4.54 5.37 7.28
N PHE A 85 4.20 6.42 8.03
CA PHE A 85 3.22 7.40 7.60
C PHE A 85 3.65 8.78 8.07
N ALA A 86 3.27 9.78 7.29
CA ALA A 86 3.49 11.17 7.61
C ALA A 86 2.29 11.99 7.19
N GLY A 87 2.00 13.05 7.91
CA GLY A 87 0.94 13.98 7.54
C GLY A 87 0.83 15.12 8.54
N TYR A 88 0.43 16.27 8.05
CA TYR A 88 0.24 17.49 8.83
C TYR A 88 -1.16 18.04 8.56
N GLY A 89 -1.58 19.04 9.33
CA GLY A 89 -2.89 19.64 9.18
C GLY A 89 -3.25 20.57 10.33
N SER A 90 -4.48 20.48 10.83
CA SER A 90 -4.95 21.32 11.94
C SER A 90 -4.12 21.13 13.22
N THR A 91 -4.12 22.12 14.10
CA THR A 91 -3.31 22.12 15.35
C THR A 91 -3.62 20.95 16.28
N ASP A 92 -4.83 20.39 16.19
CA ASP A 92 -5.30 19.24 16.95
C ASP A 92 -5.17 17.90 16.18
N LEU A 93 -4.64 17.91 14.94
CA LEU A 93 -4.52 16.71 14.11
C LEU A 93 -3.77 15.60 14.85
N ARG A 94 -4.37 14.41 14.87
CA ARG A 94 -3.78 13.18 15.40
C ARG A 94 -3.92 12.05 14.38
N LEU A 95 -2.79 11.62 13.81
CA LEU A 95 -2.75 10.46 12.94
C LEU A 95 -2.30 9.22 13.72
N THR A 96 -2.94 8.10 13.49
CA THR A 96 -2.64 6.83 14.19
C THR A 96 -2.59 5.69 13.20
N LEU A 97 -1.46 4.96 13.15
CA LEU A 97 -1.44 3.64 12.54
C LEU A 97 -2.18 2.67 13.46
N LYS A 98 -3.22 2.03 12.93
CA LYS A 98 -3.97 0.99 13.65
C LYS A 98 -3.77 -0.36 12.97
N LYS A 99 -3.79 -1.42 13.78
CA LYS A 99 -3.76 -2.82 13.36
C LYS A 99 -5.06 -3.50 13.76
N LYS A 100 -5.64 -4.29 12.87
CA LYS A 100 -6.75 -5.22 13.17
C LYS A 100 -6.25 -6.63 12.91
N LEU A 101 -6.33 -7.48 13.94
CA LEU A 101 -5.88 -8.87 13.83
C LEU A 101 -6.81 -9.67 12.92
N ASN A 102 -6.27 -10.72 12.30
CA ASN A 102 -7.10 -11.70 11.58
C ASN A 102 -8.22 -12.24 12.50
N ASN A 103 -9.44 -12.38 11.96
CA ASN A 103 -10.65 -12.75 12.70
C ASN A 103 -11.06 -11.80 13.85
N SER A 104 -10.59 -10.56 13.84
CA SER A 104 -11.05 -9.50 14.74
C SER A 104 -11.79 -8.40 13.98
N ASP A 105 -12.79 -7.82 14.64
CA ASP A 105 -13.48 -6.61 14.16
C ASP A 105 -12.93 -5.32 14.78
N SER A 106 -12.00 -5.44 15.75
CA SER A 106 -11.49 -4.30 16.50
C SER A 106 -10.16 -3.78 15.96
N TRP A 107 -10.11 -2.49 15.61
CA TRP A 107 -8.87 -1.78 15.30
C TRP A 107 -8.18 -1.35 16.60
N ARG A 108 -6.89 -1.66 16.72
CA ARG A 108 -6.06 -1.31 17.88
C ARG A 108 -4.97 -0.32 17.46
N PRO A 109 -4.71 0.74 18.24
CA PRO A 109 -3.63 1.67 17.96
C PRO A 109 -2.28 0.96 18.08
N VAL A 110 -1.38 1.26 17.13
CA VAL A 110 0.02 0.82 17.15
C VAL A 110 0.91 1.99 17.56
N VAL A 111 0.83 3.10 16.81
CA VAL A 111 1.58 4.31 17.08
C VAL A 111 0.82 5.53 16.54
N SER A 112 0.92 6.66 17.25
CA SER A 112 0.25 7.91 16.92
C SER A 112 1.23 9.06 16.80
N THR A 113 0.89 10.10 16.03
CA THR A 113 1.64 11.35 15.99
C THR A 113 1.38 12.21 17.23
N GLY A 114 2.09 13.33 17.33
CA GLY A 114 1.74 14.47 18.18
C GLY A 114 0.48 15.20 17.70
N ALA A 115 0.11 16.27 18.40
CA ALA A 115 -0.85 17.25 17.90
C ALA A 115 -0.22 18.01 16.72
N GLY A 116 -1.02 18.41 15.73
CA GLY A 116 -0.53 19.02 14.49
C GLY A 116 -0.09 18.02 13.42
N GLY A 117 -0.21 16.71 13.70
CA GLY A 117 0.32 15.65 12.85
C GLY A 117 1.79 15.33 13.15
N GLY A 118 2.53 14.89 12.13
CA GLY A 118 3.90 14.43 12.21
C GLY A 118 4.15 13.20 11.36
N ALA A 119 5.23 12.48 11.67
CA ALA A 119 5.61 11.24 10.99
C ALA A 119 6.00 10.16 11.99
N ASN A 120 5.76 8.92 11.63
CA ASN A 120 6.21 7.74 12.38
C ASN A 120 6.75 6.67 11.41
N LEU A 121 7.67 5.87 11.94
CA LEU A 121 8.20 4.66 11.30
C LEU A 121 8.23 3.57 12.36
N VAL A 122 7.72 2.38 12.03
CA VAL A 122 7.66 1.25 12.95
C VAL A 122 7.96 -0.07 12.24
N LEU A 123 8.61 -0.98 12.96
CA LEU A 123 8.81 -2.37 12.55
C LEU A 123 7.78 -3.26 13.24
N LEU A 124 7.07 -4.10 12.47
CA LEU A 124 6.04 -4.99 12.99
C LEU A 124 6.20 -6.39 12.40
N ASP A 125 6.15 -7.40 13.26
CA ASP A 125 5.84 -8.77 12.83
C ASP A 125 4.32 -8.86 12.62
N VAL A 126 3.91 -9.24 11.41
CA VAL A 126 2.51 -9.31 10.99
C VAL A 126 2.18 -10.70 10.45
N GLU A 127 1.01 -11.18 10.82
CA GLU A 127 0.50 -12.50 10.41
C GLU A 127 -0.42 -12.36 9.20
N ALA A 128 -0.60 -13.47 8.48
CA ALA A 128 -1.54 -13.52 7.38
C ALA A 128 -2.97 -13.17 7.85
N GLY A 129 -3.61 -12.24 7.14
CA GLY A 129 -4.94 -11.70 7.46
C GLY A 129 -4.93 -10.49 8.39
N ASP A 130 -3.78 -10.05 8.92
CA ASP A 130 -3.71 -8.80 9.68
C ASP A 130 -3.91 -7.58 8.77
N HIS A 131 -4.74 -6.62 9.19
CA HIS A 131 -4.98 -5.38 8.47
C HIS A 131 -4.28 -4.20 9.14
N LEU A 132 -3.73 -3.28 8.35
CA LEU A 132 -3.11 -2.04 8.80
C LEU A 132 -3.65 -0.85 8.01
N ALA A 133 -3.93 0.26 8.70
CA ALA A 133 -4.36 1.51 8.07
C ALA A 133 -4.06 2.70 8.98
N VAL A 134 -3.95 3.89 8.37
CA VAL A 134 -3.81 5.15 9.10
C VAL A 134 -5.19 5.73 9.35
N PHE A 135 -5.42 6.22 10.56
CA PHE A 135 -6.66 6.86 11.00
C PHE A 135 -6.39 8.31 11.42
N VAL A 136 -7.38 9.17 11.22
CA VAL A 136 -7.49 10.51 11.79
C VAL A 136 -8.32 10.40 13.07
N ASP A 137 -7.65 10.37 14.23
CA ASP A 137 -8.34 10.29 15.52
C ASP A 137 -8.84 11.65 16.01
N ALA A 138 -8.25 12.75 15.53
CA ALA A 138 -8.66 14.12 15.80
C ALA A 138 -8.19 15.06 14.68
N GLY A 139 -8.84 16.22 14.56
CA GLY A 139 -8.47 17.28 13.62
C GLY A 139 -8.76 16.96 12.15
N LYS A 140 -8.06 17.67 11.26
CA LYS A 140 -8.18 17.56 9.79
C LYS A 140 -6.80 17.50 9.16
N ILE A 141 -6.65 16.64 8.15
CA ILE A 141 -5.43 16.56 7.35
C ILE A 141 -5.36 17.73 6.36
N SER A 142 -4.14 18.19 6.06
CA SER A 142 -3.84 18.98 4.87
C SER A 142 -3.33 18.07 3.75
N ASP A 143 -2.99 18.65 2.60
CA ASP A 143 -2.30 17.93 1.53
C ASP A 143 -0.96 17.33 2.02
N GLY A 144 -0.52 16.25 1.38
CA GLY A 144 0.80 15.65 1.62
C GLY A 144 0.84 14.52 2.65
N VAL A 145 -0.30 13.95 3.04
CA VAL A 145 -0.28 12.72 3.86
C VAL A 145 0.18 11.54 3.01
N THR A 146 1.08 10.72 3.56
CA THR A 146 1.60 9.51 2.91
C THR A 146 1.48 8.30 3.82
N PHE A 147 1.35 7.13 3.20
CA PHE A 147 1.44 5.84 3.89
C PHE A 147 2.23 4.87 3.02
N SER A 148 3.24 4.24 3.61
CA SER A 148 4.12 3.29 2.93
C SER A 148 4.37 2.08 3.80
N GLY A 149 4.68 0.96 3.16
CA GLY A 149 5.16 -0.22 3.87
C GLY A 149 5.88 -1.19 2.96
N TYR A 150 6.81 -1.96 3.51
CA TYR A 150 7.49 -3.02 2.77
C TYR A 150 7.94 -4.15 3.68
N ARG A 151 7.98 -5.36 3.13
CA ARG A 151 8.44 -6.57 3.83
C ARG A 151 9.97 -6.58 3.85
N ILE A 152 10.53 -6.62 5.05
CA ILE A 152 11.98 -6.71 5.29
C ILE A 152 12.42 -8.17 5.28
N ALA A 153 11.71 -9.02 6.01
CA ALA A 153 12.08 -10.43 6.16
C ALA A 153 10.88 -11.35 6.01
N LYS A 154 11.11 -12.48 5.37
CA LYS A 154 10.13 -13.56 5.27
C LYS A 154 10.05 -14.31 6.60
N LYS A 155 8.88 -14.87 6.88
CA LYS A 155 8.64 -15.79 8.00
C LYS A 155 8.65 -17.22 7.49
#